data_AF-A0A1Y4F4A4-F1
#
_entry.id   AF-A0A1Y4F4A4-F1
#
_cell.length_a   1.000
_cell.length_b   1.000
_cell.length_c   1.000
_cell.angle_alpha   90.00
_cell.angle_beta   90.00
_cell.angle_gamma   90.00
#
_symmetry.space_group_name_H-M   'P 1'
#
loop_
_entity.id
_entity.type
_entity.pdbx_description
1 polymer ?
#
loop_
_entity_poly.entity_id
_entity_poly.type
_entity_poly.pdbx_seq_one_letter_code
_entity_poly.pdbx_strand_id
1 'polypeptide(L)'
;MIELVVGFAIAAVLLIAEYLLCTKLKSPLWGGVIPVLILAGTIWIFASGRIPLETRYLFPFVILNTLFFGDWGTGRDKYKKIKQAEMERMKAKDI
;
A
#
# COMPACT_ATOMS: atom_id res chain seq x y z
N MET A 1 -22.90 13.61 -4.81
CA MET A 1 -22.91 13.16 -3.39
C MET A 1 -22.68 11.66 -3.29
N ILE A 2 -23.53 10.81 -3.90
CA ILE A 2 -23.36 9.34 -3.84
C ILE A 2 -22.03 8.85 -4.45
N GLU A 3 -21.59 9.39 -5.59
CA GLU A 3 -20.30 9.01 -6.20
C GLU A 3 -19.08 9.30 -5.31
N LEU A 4 -19.11 10.41 -4.57
CA LEU A 4 -18.05 10.76 -3.61
C LEU A 4 -18.03 9.79 -2.42
N VAL A 5 -19.22 9.42 -1.92
CA VAL A 5 -19.35 8.44 -0.82
C VAL A 5 -18.86 7.06 -1.27
N VAL A 6 -19.19 6.65 -2.50
CA VAL A 6 -18.71 5.38 -3.08
C VAL A 6 -17.19 5.42 -3.25
N GLY A 7 -16.63 6.52 -3.75
CA GLY A 7 -15.18 6.70 -3.86
C GLY A 7 -14.46 6.59 -2.52
N PHE A 8 -14.99 7.23 -1.48
CA PHE A 8 -14.44 7.15 -0.12
C PHE A 8 -14.55 5.74 0.48
N ALA A 9 -15.67 5.04 0.25
CA ALA A 9 -15.85 3.67 0.70
C ALA A 9 -14.83 2.72 0.06
N ILE A 10 -14.62 2.86 -1.26
CA ILE A 10 -13.61 2.07 -1.99
C ILE A 10 -12.20 2.37 -1.46
N ALA A 11 -11.87 3.65 -1.26
CA ALA A 11 -10.57 4.05 -0.71
C ALA A 11 -10.33 3.47 0.71
N ALA A 12 -11.35 3.51 1.57
CA ALA A 12 -11.28 2.96 2.92
C ALA A 12 -11.08 1.44 2.91
N VAL A 13 -11.81 0.72 2.05
CA VAL A 13 -11.65 -0.73 1.89
C VAL A 13 -10.25 -1.09 1.38
N LEU A 14 -9.72 -0.33 0.42
CA LEU A 14 -8.36 -0.53 -0.10
C LEU A 14 -7.30 -0.30 0.98
N LEU A 15 -7.42 0.75 1.78
CA LEU A 15 -6.51 1.03 2.90
C LEU A 15 -6.55 -0.08 3.96
N ILE A 16 -7.75 -0.57 4.31
CA ILE A 16 -7.89 -1.67 5.28
C ILE A 16 -7.30 -2.97 4.71
N ALA A 17 -7.57 -3.27 3.44
CA ALA A 17 -7.02 -4.44 2.77
C ALA A 17 -5.49 -4.38 2.71
N GLU A 18 -4.91 -3.22 2.37
CA GLU A 18 -3.46 -3.01 2.37
C GLU A 18 -2.85 -3.17 3.75
N TYR A 19 -3.46 -2.57 4.77
CA TYR A 19 -2.99 -2.71 6.14
C TYR A 19 -2.98 -4.18 6.56
N LEU A 20 -4.05 -4.94 6.27
CA LEU A 20 -4.14 -6.36 6.61
C LEU A 20 -3.14 -7.20 5.82
N LEU A 21 -3.00 -6.96 4.51
CA LEU A 21 -2.01 -7.65 3.66
C LEU A 21 -0.58 -7.39 4.14
N CYS A 22 -0.26 -6.16 4.57
CA CYS A 22 1.06 -5.80 5.06
C CYS A 22 1.37 -6.36 6.45
N THR A 23 0.37 -6.43 7.33
CA THR A 23 0.56 -6.81 8.75
C THR A 23 0.35 -8.30 9.02
N LYS A 24 -0.55 -8.98 8.30
CA LYS A 24 -0.90 -10.38 8.57
C LYS A 24 -0.15 -11.38 7.68
N LEU A 25 0.24 -11.01 6.46
CA LEU A 25 0.89 -11.96 5.55
C LEU A 25 2.41 -11.97 5.70
N LYS A 26 2.95 -13.18 5.89
CA LYS A 26 4.39 -13.46 6.06
C LYS A 26 5.23 -12.97 4.87
N SER A 27 4.67 -13.07 3.66
CA SER A 27 5.37 -12.80 2.41
C SER A 27 5.34 -11.30 2.05
N PRO A 28 6.50 -10.67 1.80
CA PRO A 28 6.58 -9.27 1.35
C PRO A 28 5.79 -9.00 0.07
N LEU A 29 5.67 -10.01 -0.79
CA LEU A 29 5.05 -9.90 -2.11
C LEU A 29 3.55 -9.60 -2.01
N TRP A 30 2.87 -10.09 -0.97
CA TRP A 30 1.43 -9.87 -0.80
C TRP A 30 1.07 -8.47 -0.32
N GLY A 31 1.92 -7.85 0.50
CA GLY A 31 1.74 -6.44 0.90
C GLY A 31 1.98 -5.48 -0.26
N GLY A 32 2.83 -5.85 -1.22
CA GLY A 32 3.19 -5.00 -2.36
C GLY A 32 2.18 -5.06 -3.52
N VAL A 33 1.23 -5.99 -3.50
CA VAL A 33 0.23 -6.15 -4.58
C VAL A 33 -0.57 -4.87 -4.79
N ILE A 34 -0.99 -4.21 -3.70
CA ILE A 34 -1.81 -3.00 -3.79
C ILE A 34 -1.03 -1.81 -4.38
N PRO A 35 0.17 -1.46 -3.86
CA PRO A 35 1.01 -0.43 -4.48
C PRO A 35 1.30 -0.71 -5.96
N VAL A 36 1.57 -1.97 -6.32
CA VAL A 36 1.86 -2.37 -7.71
C VAL A 36 0.63 -2.25 -8.61
N LEU A 37 -0.56 -2.64 -8.13
CA LEU A 37 -1.80 -2.48 -8.89
C LEU A 37 -2.15 -1.01 -9.12
N ILE A 38 -1.95 -0.15 -8.12
CA ILE A 38 -2.15 1.30 -8.25
C ILE A 38 -1.19 1.88 -9.28
N LEU A 39 0.07 1.46 -9.26
CA LEU A 39 1.07 1.88 -10.25
C LEU A 39 0.69 1.43 -11.66
N ALA A 40 0.30 0.16 -11.83
CA ALA A 40 -0.14 -0.38 -13.11
C ALA A 40 -1.38 0.35 -13.65
N GLY A 41 -2.37 0.63 -12.79
CA GLY A 41 -3.56 1.41 -13.15
C GLY A 41 -3.22 2.84 -13.55
N THR A 42 -2.29 3.48 -12.82
CA THR A 42 -1.78 4.81 -13.16
C THR A 42 -1.14 4.81 -14.55
N ILE A 43 -0.23 3.86 -14.82
CA ILE A 43 0.43 3.72 -16.12
C ILE A 43 -0.61 3.51 -17.23
N TRP A 44 -1.59 2.63 -17.02
CA TRP A 44 -2.64 2.37 -17.99
C TRP A 44 -3.47 3.61 -18.32
N ILE A 45 -3.86 4.40 -17.31
CA ILE A 45 -4.65 5.63 -17.51
C ILE A 45 -3.91 6.61 -18.42
N PHE A 46 -2.63 6.88 -18.15
CA PHE A 46 -1.84 7.80 -18.96
C PHE A 46 -1.46 7.21 -20.33
N ALA A 47 -1.09 5.92 -20.40
CA ALA A 47 -0.74 5.25 -21.66
C ALA A 47 -1.94 5.13 -22.61
N SER A 48 -3.16 5.01 -22.07
CA SER A 48 -4.39 4.98 -22.86
C SER A 48 -4.81 6.35 -23.43
N GLY A 49 -4.10 7.43 -23.11
CA GLY A 49 -4.43 8.78 -23.57
C GLY A 49 -5.73 9.34 -22.99
N ARG A 50 -6.35 8.66 -21.99
CA ARG A 50 -7.58 9.12 -21.34
C ARG A 50 -7.37 10.41 -20.54
N ILE A 51 -6.15 10.63 -20.05
CA ILE A 51 -5.75 11.83 -19.31
C ILE A 51 -4.44 12.35 -19.92
N PRO A 52 -4.31 13.68 -20.15
CA PRO A 52 -3.07 14.28 -20.63
C PRO A 52 -1.92 14.06 -19.64
N LEU A 53 -0.72 13.77 -20.16
CA LEU A 53 0.54 13.70 -19.38
C LEU A 53 1.05 15.11 -19.01
N GLU A 54 0.19 15.92 -18.40
CA GLU A 54 0.55 17.25 -17.88
C GLU A 54 0.74 17.20 -16.37
N THR A 55 1.62 18.05 -15.85
CA THR A 55 1.97 18.10 -14.41
C THR A 55 0.74 18.21 -13.51
N ARG A 56 -0.28 18.98 -13.91
CA ARG A 56 -1.52 19.14 -13.14
C ARG A 56 -2.27 17.82 -12.91
N TYR A 57 -2.27 16.94 -13.92
CA TYR A 57 -2.94 15.64 -13.83
C TYR A 57 -2.02 14.55 -13.29
N LEU A 58 -0.72 14.64 -13.55
CA LEU A 58 0.26 13.66 -13.07
C LEU A 58 0.50 13.76 -11.56
N PHE A 59 0.52 14.98 -11.02
CA PHE A 59 0.91 15.25 -9.63
C PHE A 59 0.07 14.50 -8.57
N PRO A 60 -1.27 14.45 -8.66
CA PRO A 60 -2.07 13.65 -7.72
C PRO A 60 -1.73 12.15 -7.74
N PHE A 61 -1.46 11.57 -8.92
CA PHE A 61 -1.11 10.15 -9.03
C PHE A 61 0.29 9.87 -8.47
N VAL A 62 1.25 10.80 -8.64
CA VAL A 62 2.58 10.68 -8.03
C VAL A 62 2.48 10.68 -6.50
N ILE A 63 1.68 11.59 -5.93
CA ILE A 63 1.42 11.60 -4.48
C ILE A 63 0.79 10.29 -4.03
N LEU A 64 -0.26 9.84 -4.72
CA LEU A 64 -0.96 8.60 -4.40
C LEU A 64 0.00 7.40 -4.40
N ASN A 65 0.78 7.23 -5.46
CA ASN A 65 1.75 6.12 -5.53
C ASN A 65 2.80 6.22 -4.42
N THR A 66 3.32 7.43 -4.14
CA THR A 66 4.32 7.63 -3.09
C THR A 66 3.78 7.24 -1.72
N LEU A 67 2.54 7.60 -1.39
CA LEU A 67 1.91 7.25 -0.12
C LEU A 67 1.77 5.73 0.04
N PHE A 68 1.18 5.05 -0.94
CA PHE A 68 0.98 3.59 -0.88
C PHE A 68 2.31 2.82 -0.84
N PHE A 69 3.32 3.22 -1.63
CA PHE A 69 4.64 2.59 -1.56
C PHE A 69 5.36 2.87 -0.22
N GLY A 70 5.20 4.08 0.33
CA GLY A 70 5.76 4.46 1.64
C GLY A 70 5.12 3.69 2.79
N ASP A 71 3.79 3.55 2.79
CA ASP A 71 3.05 2.79 3.78
C ASP A 71 3.37 1.30 3.72
N TRP A 72 3.53 0.74 2.51
CA TRP A 72 4.01 -0.63 2.34
C TRP A 72 5.41 -0.81 2.95
N GLY A 73 6.38 0.05 2.61
CA GLY A 73 7.73 -0.01 3.16
C GLY A 73 7.75 0.08 4.70
N THR A 74 7.03 1.06 5.25
CA THR A 74 6.91 1.29 6.70
C THR A 74 6.23 0.12 7.40
N GLY A 75 5.20 -0.46 6.78
CA GLY A 75 4.50 -1.65 7.27
C GLY A 75 5.41 -2.87 7.33
N ARG A 76 6.28 -3.06 6.33
CA ARG A 76 7.26 -4.16 6.31
C ARG A 76 8.32 -4.01 7.40
N ASP A 77 8.81 -2.79 7.63
CA ASP A 77 9.75 -2.52 8.72
C ASP A 77 9.14 -2.81 10.09
N LYS A 78 7.88 -2.41 10.30
CA LYS A 78 7.14 -2.69 11.53
C LYS A 78 6.96 -4.20 11.75
N TYR A 79 6.58 -4.94 10.70
CA TYR A 79 6.47 -6.40 10.76
C TYR A 79 7.80 -7.07 11.14
N LYS A 80 8.91 -6.61 10.54
CA LYS A 80 10.25 -7.15 10.83
C LYS A 80 10.65 -6.91 12.28
N LYS A 81 10.41 -5.71 12.82
CA LYS A 81 10.66 -5.36 14.23
C LYS A 81 9.85 -6.22 15.20
N ILE A 82 8.55 -6.42 14.94
CA ILE A 82 7.70 -7.27 15.78
C ILE A 82 8.22 -8.71 15.81
N LYS A 83 8.57 -9.26 14.64
CA LYS A 83 9.09 -10.63 14.53
C LYS A 83 10.44 -10.79 15.24
N GLN A 84 11.29 -9.77 15.20
CA GLN A 84 12.56 -9.77 15.92
C GLN A 84 12.34 -9.76 17.43
N ALA A 85 11.43 -8.92 17.93
CA ALA A 85 11.07 -8.86 19.35
C ALA A 85 10.44 -10.18 19.86
N GLU A 86 9.64 -10.86 19.04
CA GLU A 86 9.12 -12.21 19.37
C GLU A 86 10.24 -13.25 19.47
N MET A 87 11.20 -13.25 18.54
CA MET A 87 12.35 -14.17 18.61
C MET A 87 13.21 -13.93 19.85
N GLU A 88 13.48 -12.66 20.20
CA GLU A 88 14.25 -12.33 21.41
C GLU A 88 13.51 -12.76 22.69
N ARG A 89 12.18 -12.57 22.75
CA ARG A 89 11.36 -13.08 23.86
C ARG A 89 11.40 -14.61 23.97
N MET A 90 11.34 -15.32 22.84
CA MET A 90 11.43 -16.79 22.86
C MET A 90 12.82 -17.25 23.33
N LYS A 91 13.90 -16.63 22.84
CA LYS A 91 15.27 -16.92 23.32
C LYS A 91 15.45 -16.65 24.81
N ALA A 92 14.86 -15.58 25.34
CA ALA A 92 14.95 -15.23 26.76
C ALA A 92 14.11 -16.15 27.67
N LYS A 93 13.15 -16.89 27.13
CA LYS A 93 12.34 -17.89 27.85
C LYS A 93 12.91 -19.30 27.80
N ASP A 94 13.82 -19.56 26.85
CA ASP A 94 14.49 -20.85 26.66
C ASP A 94 15.79 -20.97 27.49
N ILE A 95 16.24 -19.88 28.12
CA ILE A 95 17.33 -19.82 29.12
C ILE A 95 16.71 -19.81 30.51
#